data_AF-A0A6J4N5Q2-F1
#
_entry.id   AF-A0A6J4N5Q2-F1
#
_cell.length_a   1.000
_cell.length_b   1.000
_cell.length_c   1.000
_cell.angle_alpha   90.00
_cell.angle_beta   90.00
_cell.angle_gamma   90.00
#
_symmetry.space_group_name_H-M   'P 1'
#
loop_
_entity.id
_entity.type
_entity.pdbx_description
1 polymer ?
#
loop_
_entity_poly.entity_id
_entity_poly.type
_entity_poly.pdbx_seq_one_letter_code
_entity_poly.pdbx_strand_id
1 'polypeptide(L)'
;MGTYDDFVGARRSTLIEELGGGADAEAAVDRALSRCRRRWARLEHTTDVESHVRELASDELDRPRRRRITLVALLALAVLAAGAVVVALQPAPPQVRAEVNPVPVPWFAEGRLHLAEVVVTLPGAGAFAPLDEGVVVEDDDGSLILVEADGKVSGYDGAMPDIPEPEIPVPYDNRGELGERVAVAVAPGGESVHLMEIAAAGPDAGIYVRLSETISRLFVVCTTPQCTMRSRVVVEGRDVRLR
;
A
#
# COMPACT_ATOMS: atom_id res chain seq x y z
N MET A 1 16.11 26.75 -65.94
CA MET A 1 16.90 26.01 -64.93
C MET A 1 17.16 24.62 -65.51
N GLY A 2 18.29 23.98 -65.23
CA GLY A 2 18.56 22.62 -65.72
C GLY A 2 17.48 21.63 -65.26
N THR A 3 17.38 20.50 -65.93
CA THR A 3 16.54 19.37 -65.50
C THR A 3 16.92 18.92 -64.07
N TYR A 4 16.04 18.17 -63.40
CA TYR A 4 16.36 17.59 -62.08
C TYR A 4 17.72 16.87 -62.07
N ASP A 5 18.04 16.15 -63.14
CA ASP A 5 19.29 15.41 -63.27
C ASP A 5 20.51 16.35 -63.37
N ASP A 6 20.37 17.52 -64.00
CA ASP A 6 21.42 18.54 -64.05
C ASP A 6 21.70 19.12 -62.65
N PHE A 7 20.65 19.37 -61.86
CA PHE A 7 20.79 19.83 -60.48
C PHE A 7 21.48 18.75 -59.61
N VAL A 8 21.06 17.49 -59.71
CA VAL A 8 21.66 16.38 -58.97
C VAL A 8 23.14 16.22 -59.33
N GLY A 9 23.47 16.22 -60.63
CA GLY A 9 24.84 16.09 -61.10
C GLY A 9 25.75 17.22 -60.61
N ALA A 10 25.21 18.45 -60.54
CA ALA A 10 25.97 19.62 -60.10
C ALA A 10 26.12 19.73 -58.57
N ARG A 11 25.11 19.33 -57.79
CA ARG A 11 25.03 19.64 -56.36
C ARG A 11 25.20 18.45 -55.42
N ARG A 12 25.02 17.21 -55.86
CA ARG A 12 25.03 16.04 -54.96
C ARG A 12 26.34 15.92 -54.16
N SER A 13 27.49 16.00 -54.82
CA SER A 13 28.80 15.86 -54.16
C SER A 13 29.05 16.98 -53.16
N THR A 14 28.75 18.23 -53.53
CA THR A 14 28.88 19.39 -52.64
C THR A 14 27.98 19.26 -51.41
N LEU A 15 26.73 18.80 -51.56
CA LEU A 15 25.81 18.62 -50.43
C LEU A 15 26.29 17.53 -49.47
N ILE A 16 26.89 16.45 -49.98
CA ILE A 16 27.45 15.38 -49.14
C ILE A 16 28.65 15.92 -48.33
N GLU A 17 29.53 16.70 -48.97
CA GLU A 17 30.70 17.30 -48.32
C GLU A 17 30.29 18.35 -47.27
N GLU A 18 29.34 19.24 -47.60
CA GLU A 18 28.78 20.25 -46.67
C GLU A 18 28.17 19.62 -45.41
N LEU A 19 27.61 18.42 -45.53
CA LEU A 19 27.01 17.67 -44.41
C LEU A 19 27.99 16.75 -43.66
N GLY A 20 29.30 16.90 -43.91
CA GLY A 20 30.36 16.18 -43.19
C GLY A 20 30.80 14.86 -43.84
N GLY A 21 30.25 14.49 -45.00
CA GLY A 21 30.65 13.31 -45.77
C GLY A 21 30.24 11.97 -45.16
N GLY A 22 30.68 10.89 -45.81
CA GLY A 22 30.44 9.51 -45.36
C GLY A 22 29.08 8.93 -45.76
N ALA A 23 28.87 7.66 -45.41
CA ALA A 23 27.73 6.86 -45.86
C ALA A 23 26.37 7.39 -45.35
N ASP A 24 26.33 7.97 -44.14
CA ASP A 24 25.09 8.52 -43.58
C ASP A 24 24.65 9.82 -44.28
N ALA A 25 25.61 10.70 -44.60
CA ALA A 25 25.36 11.92 -45.37
C ALA A 25 24.93 11.59 -46.81
N GLU A 26 25.59 10.62 -47.44
CA GLU A 26 25.22 10.14 -48.76
C GLU A 26 23.78 9.59 -48.79
N ALA A 27 23.45 8.68 -47.85
CA ALA A 27 22.12 8.11 -47.76
C ALA A 27 21.03 9.16 -47.42
N ALA A 28 21.37 10.18 -46.63
CA ALA A 28 20.45 11.28 -46.31
C ALA A 28 20.19 12.18 -47.53
N VAL A 29 21.23 12.58 -48.26
CA VAL A 29 21.12 13.38 -49.49
C VAL A 29 20.35 12.61 -50.56
N ASP A 30 20.61 11.32 -50.76
CA ASP A 30 19.88 10.50 -51.73
C ASP A 30 18.39 10.37 -51.37
N ARG A 31 18.06 10.21 -50.09
CA ARG A 31 16.67 10.21 -49.61
C ARG A 31 16.00 11.58 -49.78
N ALA A 32 16.70 12.68 -49.53
CA ALA A 32 16.18 14.03 -49.73
C ALA A 32 15.93 14.30 -51.23
N LEU A 33 16.90 14.02 -52.10
CA LEU A 33 16.79 14.20 -53.55
C LEU A 33 15.67 13.34 -54.15
N SER A 34 15.55 12.06 -53.76
CA SER A 34 14.46 11.20 -54.22
C SER A 34 13.06 11.68 -53.81
N ARG A 35 12.93 12.42 -52.70
CA ARG A 35 11.68 13.09 -52.31
C ARG A 35 11.43 14.34 -53.13
N CYS A 36 12.47 15.16 -53.36
CA CYS A 36 12.39 16.34 -54.22
C CYS A 36 12.03 15.97 -55.66
N ARG A 37 12.53 14.85 -56.20
CA ARG A 37 12.19 14.35 -57.54
C ARG A 37 10.69 14.25 -57.77
N ARG A 38 9.94 13.73 -56.79
CA ARG A 38 8.48 13.57 -56.87
C ARG A 38 7.71 14.90 -56.84
N ARG A 39 8.35 15.99 -56.40
CA ARG A 39 7.77 17.33 -56.26
C ARG A 39 8.49 18.38 -57.09
N TRP A 40 9.35 17.97 -58.02
CA TRP A 40 10.29 18.86 -58.69
C TRP A 40 9.59 19.99 -59.46
N ALA A 41 8.53 19.66 -60.20
CA ALA A 41 7.74 20.65 -60.95
C ALA A 41 7.16 21.77 -60.07
N ARG A 42 6.91 21.50 -58.77
CA ARG A 42 6.44 22.53 -57.82
C ARG A 42 7.61 23.30 -57.22
N LEU A 43 8.72 22.61 -56.95
CA LEU A 43 9.91 23.20 -56.34
C LEU A 43 10.64 24.14 -57.30
N GLU A 44 10.61 23.91 -58.62
CA GLU A 44 11.24 24.78 -59.62
C GLU A 44 10.73 26.23 -59.57
N HIS A 45 9.49 26.44 -59.14
CA HIS A 45 8.91 27.78 -58.95
C HIS A 45 9.27 28.43 -57.61
N THR A 46 9.96 27.72 -56.71
CA THR A 46 10.40 28.24 -55.42
C THR A 46 11.75 28.92 -55.60
N THR A 47 11.92 30.11 -55.01
CA THR A 47 13.10 30.98 -55.22
C THR A 47 14.41 30.36 -54.70
N ASP A 48 14.34 29.30 -53.89
CA ASP A 48 15.51 28.64 -53.30
C ASP A 48 15.32 27.12 -53.14
N VAL A 49 15.48 26.39 -54.25
CA VAL A 49 15.44 24.92 -54.27
C VAL A 49 16.56 24.31 -53.45
N GLU A 50 17.71 24.99 -53.38
CA GLU A 50 18.91 24.48 -52.74
C GLU A 50 18.80 24.47 -51.21
N SER A 51 18.31 25.57 -50.63
CA SER A 51 18.00 25.63 -49.20
C SER A 51 16.98 24.57 -48.80
N HIS A 52 15.96 24.33 -49.63
CA HIS A 52 14.97 23.28 -49.35
C HIS A 52 15.57 21.87 -49.36
N VAL A 53 16.47 21.56 -50.31
CA VAL A 53 17.17 20.27 -50.35
C VAL A 53 18.11 20.12 -49.16
N ARG A 54 18.82 21.18 -48.76
CA ARG A 54 19.67 21.18 -47.55
C ARG A 54 18.88 20.91 -46.28
N GLU A 55 17.75 21.60 -46.10
CA GLU A 55 16.86 21.43 -44.96
C GLU A 55 16.39 19.96 -44.87
N LEU A 56 15.89 19.40 -45.98
CA LEU A 56 15.48 18.00 -46.04
C LEU A 56 16.61 17.02 -45.75
N ALA A 57 17.82 17.24 -46.28
CA ALA A 57 18.96 16.38 -46.04
C ALA A 57 19.42 16.44 -44.57
N SER A 58 19.41 17.64 -43.95
CA SER A 58 19.72 17.81 -42.53
C SER A 58 18.69 17.10 -41.63
N ASP A 59 17.40 17.16 -41.98
CA ASP A 59 16.34 16.45 -41.27
C ASP A 59 16.48 14.91 -41.40
N GLU A 60 16.91 14.40 -42.55
CA GLU A 60 17.17 12.96 -42.73
C GLU A 60 18.37 12.47 -41.90
N LEU A 61 19.40 13.30 -41.76
CA LEU A 61 20.56 13.01 -40.90
C LEU A 61 20.18 12.99 -39.41
N ASP A 62 19.33 13.90 -38.98
CA ASP A 62 18.88 14.00 -37.59
C ASP A 62 17.87 12.93 -37.19
N ARG A 63 17.13 12.35 -38.15
CA ARG A 63 16.07 11.36 -37.88
C ARG A 63 16.48 10.17 -37.03
N PRO A 64 17.58 9.44 -37.27
CA PRO A 64 17.99 8.33 -36.41
C PRO A 64 18.23 8.81 -34.98
N ARG A 65 18.84 9.99 -34.80
CA ARG A 65 19.05 10.59 -33.49
C ARG A 65 17.73 10.96 -32.81
N ARG A 66 16.82 11.66 -33.50
CA ARG A 66 15.50 12.03 -32.97
C ARG A 66 14.68 10.79 -32.60
N ARG A 67 14.65 9.76 -33.45
CA ARG A 67 13.99 8.48 -33.14
C ARG A 67 14.57 7.81 -31.91
N ARG A 68 15.90 7.76 -31.78
CA ARG A 68 16.55 7.22 -30.57
C ARG A 68 16.16 8.02 -29.33
N ILE A 69 16.21 9.36 -29.39
CA ILE A 69 15.80 10.22 -28.27
C ILE A 69 14.34 9.97 -27.90
N THR A 70 13.43 9.92 -28.88
CA THR A 70 12.02 9.63 -28.63
C THR A 70 11.82 8.25 -28.02
N LEU A 71 12.51 7.22 -28.51
CA LEU A 71 12.43 5.87 -27.95
C LEU A 71 12.96 5.82 -26.51
N VAL A 72 14.09 6.47 -26.23
CA VAL A 72 14.65 6.57 -24.88
C VAL A 72 13.70 7.32 -23.95
N ALA A 73 13.11 8.42 -24.41
CA ALA A 73 12.14 9.18 -23.62
C ALA A 73 10.88 8.36 -23.31
N LEU A 74 10.35 7.64 -24.31
CA LEU A 74 9.21 6.74 -24.12
C LEU A 74 9.54 5.61 -23.15
N LEU A 75 10.73 5.03 -23.25
CA LEU A 75 11.18 3.98 -22.33
C LEU A 75 11.35 4.51 -20.91
N ALA A 76 11.95 5.68 -20.73
CA ALA A 76 12.07 6.33 -19.42
C ALA A 76 10.69 6.62 -18.81
N LEU A 77 9.74 7.12 -19.60
CA LEU A 77 8.37 7.36 -19.16
C LEU A 77 7.68 6.05 -18.76
N ALA A 78 7.87 4.97 -19.51
CA ALA A 78 7.30 3.66 -19.18
C ALA A 78 7.85 3.11 -17.85
N VAL A 79 9.16 3.26 -17.60
CA VAL A 79 9.78 2.86 -16.32
C VAL A 79 9.23 3.70 -15.15
N LEU A 80 9.10 5.01 -15.32
CA LEU A 80 8.52 5.88 -14.29
C LEU A 80 7.06 5.52 -14.00
N ALA A 81 6.26 5.26 -15.04
CA ALA A 81 4.88 4.83 -14.88
C ALA A 81 4.78 3.48 -14.18
N ALA A 82 5.62 2.50 -14.57
CA ALA A 82 5.67 1.20 -13.91
C ALA A 82 6.09 1.33 -12.43
N GLY A 83 7.11 2.14 -12.12
CA GLY A 83 7.52 2.42 -10.75
C GLY A 83 6.42 3.06 -9.90
N ALA A 84 5.69 4.03 -10.46
CA ALA A 84 4.56 4.67 -9.78
C ALA A 84 3.42 3.68 -9.51
N VAL A 85 3.14 2.76 -10.45
CA VAL A 85 2.13 1.71 -10.25
C VAL A 85 2.55 0.75 -9.14
N VAL A 86 3.81 0.32 -9.10
CA VAL A 86 4.32 -0.57 -8.04
C VAL A 86 4.16 0.07 -6.66
N VAL A 87 4.50 1.36 -6.52
CA VAL A 87 4.33 2.10 -5.26
C VAL A 87 2.86 2.27 -4.89
N ALA A 88 2.00 2.57 -5.86
CA ALA A 88 0.56 2.77 -5.62
C ALA A 88 -0.19 1.49 -5.24
N LEU A 89 0.35 0.31 -5.59
CA LEU A 89 -0.21 -0.99 -5.23
C LEU A 89 0.28 -1.51 -3.86
N GLN A 90 1.20 -0.81 -3.19
CA GLN A 90 1.60 -1.20 -1.84
C GLN A 90 0.45 -0.97 -0.86
N PRO A 91 0.20 -1.90 0.08
CA PRO A 91 -0.78 -1.70 1.14
C PRO A 91 -0.50 -0.41 1.90
N ALA A 92 -1.54 0.34 2.23
CA ALA A 92 -1.39 1.47 3.13
C ALA A 92 -0.85 0.96 4.47
N PRO A 93 0.12 1.65 5.09
CA PRO A 93 0.58 1.26 6.41
C PRO A 93 -0.59 1.30 7.40
N PRO A 94 -0.62 0.39 8.38
CA PRO A 94 -1.67 0.36 9.37
C PRO A 94 -1.71 1.69 10.14
N GLN A 95 -2.91 2.16 10.45
CA GLN A 95 -3.08 3.41 11.18
C GLN A 95 -2.77 3.17 12.65
N VAL A 96 -1.81 3.92 13.19
CA VAL A 96 -1.43 3.89 14.60
C VAL A 96 -1.89 5.18 15.27
N ARG A 97 -2.62 5.07 16.36
CA ARG A 97 -3.07 6.20 17.18
C ARG A 97 -2.64 6.00 18.62
N ALA A 98 -2.01 7.01 19.21
CA ALA A 98 -1.72 7.03 20.63
C ALA A 98 -3.04 7.08 21.43
N GLU A 99 -3.28 6.05 22.23
CA GLU A 99 -4.44 5.92 23.10
C GLU A 99 -4.10 4.93 24.21
N VAL A 100 -4.20 5.39 25.47
CA VAL A 100 -3.90 4.56 26.63
C VAL A 100 -4.96 3.47 26.76
N ASN A 101 -4.52 2.22 26.83
CA ASN A 101 -5.44 1.10 27.00
C ASN A 101 -5.88 0.99 28.48
N PRO A 102 -7.19 1.04 28.75
CA PRO A 102 -7.71 0.92 30.11
C PRO A 102 -7.59 -0.51 30.67
N VAL A 103 -7.21 -1.49 29.84
CA VAL A 103 -7.03 -2.90 30.19
C VAL A 103 -5.54 -3.23 30.15
N PRO A 104 -4.95 -3.87 31.18
CA PRO A 104 -3.51 -4.10 31.29
C PRO A 104 -2.98 -5.26 30.42
N VAL A 105 -3.70 -5.63 29.37
CA VAL A 105 -3.30 -6.64 28.38
C VAL A 105 -3.75 -6.22 26.98
N PRO A 106 -3.09 -6.70 25.91
CA PRO A 106 -3.56 -6.51 24.56
C PRO A 106 -4.94 -7.12 24.33
N TRP A 107 -5.79 -6.43 23.59
CA TRP A 107 -7.08 -6.95 23.17
C TRP A 107 -7.47 -6.41 21.81
N PHE A 108 -8.37 -7.12 21.14
CA PHE A 108 -8.81 -6.76 19.79
C PHE A 108 -10.30 -6.51 19.78
N ALA A 109 -10.75 -5.47 19.08
CA ALA A 109 -12.15 -5.26 18.73
C ALA A 109 -12.30 -4.37 17.50
N GLU A 110 -13.32 -4.64 16.69
CA GLU A 110 -13.71 -3.81 15.55
C GLU A 110 -12.57 -3.48 14.59
N GLY A 111 -11.73 -4.47 14.27
CA GLY A 111 -10.57 -4.23 13.40
C GLY A 111 -9.43 -3.46 14.05
N ARG A 112 -9.41 -3.32 15.38
CA ARG A 112 -8.42 -2.54 16.14
C ARG A 112 -7.76 -3.40 17.20
N LEU A 113 -6.43 -3.41 17.21
CA LEU A 113 -5.61 -3.99 18.27
C LEU A 113 -5.25 -2.89 19.25
N HIS A 114 -5.69 -3.04 20.50
CA HIS A 114 -5.38 -2.14 21.60
C HIS A 114 -4.16 -2.68 22.36
N LEU A 115 -3.04 -1.98 22.26
CA LEU A 115 -1.80 -2.21 23.01
C LEU A 115 -1.75 -1.26 24.22
N ALA A 116 -0.69 -1.32 25.04
CA ALA A 116 -0.62 -0.51 26.27
C ALA A 116 -0.82 1.00 26.04
N GLU A 117 -0.19 1.57 25.01
CA GLU A 117 -0.17 3.02 24.75
C GLU A 117 -0.70 3.41 23.36
N VAL A 118 -0.97 2.43 22.50
CA VAL A 118 -1.36 2.66 21.12
C VAL A 118 -2.49 1.74 20.69
N VAL A 119 -3.23 2.19 19.69
CA VAL A 119 -4.24 1.40 18.99
C VAL A 119 -3.85 1.32 17.52
N VAL A 120 -3.80 0.10 17.00
CA VAL A 120 -3.40 -0.20 15.62
C VAL A 120 -4.60 -0.72 14.85
N THR A 121 -4.92 -0.11 13.72
CA THR A 121 -5.99 -0.56 12.82
C THR A 121 -5.48 -1.70 11.93
N LEU A 122 -6.01 -2.90 12.15
CA LEU A 122 -5.69 -4.15 11.47
C LEU A 122 -7.00 -4.81 11.00
N PRO A 123 -7.59 -4.33 9.89
CA PRO A 123 -8.80 -4.95 9.35
C PRO A 123 -8.46 -6.35 8.85
N GLY A 124 -9.20 -7.36 9.29
CA GLY A 124 -8.97 -8.75 8.89
C GLY A 124 -8.03 -9.55 9.79
N ALA A 125 -7.54 -8.97 10.90
CA ALA A 125 -6.71 -9.70 11.86
C ALA A 125 -7.42 -10.97 12.38
N GLY A 126 -6.81 -12.12 12.09
CA GLY A 126 -7.15 -13.45 12.57
C GLY A 126 -6.74 -13.67 14.02
N ALA A 127 -6.14 -14.82 14.34
CA ALA A 127 -5.67 -15.08 15.70
C ALA A 127 -4.57 -14.09 16.12
N PHE A 128 -4.44 -13.84 17.42
CA PHE A 128 -3.30 -13.07 17.94
C PHE A 128 -2.84 -13.64 19.28
N ALA A 129 -1.57 -13.38 19.63
CA ALA A 129 -1.00 -13.78 20.90
C ALA A 129 0.07 -12.75 21.33
N PRO A 130 0.12 -12.34 22.61
CA PRO A 130 1.21 -11.50 23.10
C PRO A 130 2.58 -12.18 22.93
N LEU A 131 3.59 -11.39 22.59
CA LEU A 131 4.98 -11.82 22.48
C LEU A 131 5.88 -10.67 22.97
N ASP A 132 6.59 -10.91 24.08
CA ASP A 132 7.39 -9.88 24.77
C ASP A 132 6.57 -8.60 25.06
N GLU A 133 6.94 -7.47 24.48
CA GLU A 133 6.23 -6.18 24.59
C GLU A 133 5.23 -5.94 23.45
N GLY A 134 5.16 -6.87 22.48
CA GLY A 134 4.30 -6.77 21.30
C GLY A 134 3.25 -7.87 21.21
N VAL A 135 2.69 -8.02 20.01
CA VAL A 135 1.66 -9.02 19.69
C VAL A 135 1.93 -9.61 18.32
N VAL A 136 1.95 -10.93 18.22
CA VAL A 136 1.90 -11.64 16.94
C VAL A 136 0.45 -11.74 16.50
N VAL A 137 0.16 -11.34 15.27
CA VAL A 137 -1.19 -11.34 14.67
C VAL A 137 -1.13 -12.11 13.36
N GLU A 138 -2.15 -12.94 13.12
CA GLU A 138 -2.42 -13.55 11.81
C GLU A 138 -3.13 -12.53 10.92
N ASP A 139 -2.56 -12.21 9.77
CA ASP A 139 -3.14 -11.29 8.80
C ASP A 139 -4.20 -11.99 7.92
N ASP A 140 -4.88 -11.24 7.05
CA ASP A 140 -5.97 -11.74 6.21
C ASP A 140 -5.54 -12.82 5.19
N ASP A 141 -4.27 -12.81 4.79
CA ASP A 141 -3.63 -13.79 3.92
C ASP A 141 -3.07 -15.01 4.67
N GLY A 142 -3.23 -15.05 6.00
CA GLY A 142 -2.73 -16.10 6.89
C GLY A 142 -1.24 -15.98 7.23
N SER A 143 -0.56 -14.94 6.76
CA SER A 143 0.80 -14.63 7.21
C SER A 143 0.81 -14.12 8.66
N LEU A 144 1.95 -14.21 9.34
CA LEU A 144 2.09 -13.67 10.69
C LEU A 144 2.85 -12.35 10.65
N ILE A 145 2.32 -11.37 11.37
CA ILE A 145 2.94 -10.07 11.58
C ILE A 145 3.22 -9.87 13.08
N LEU A 146 4.30 -9.16 13.39
CA LEU A 146 4.59 -8.67 14.73
C LEU A 146 4.20 -7.20 14.81
N VAL A 147 3.35 -6.87 15.78
CA VAL A 147 3.00 -5.51 16.17
C VAL A 147 3.77 -5.18 17.44
N GLU A 148 4.78 -4.31 17.34
CA GLU A 148 5.58 -3.85 18.48
C GLU A 148 4.76 -2.92 19.40
N ALA A 149 5.27 -2.64 20.60
CA ALA A 149 4.58 -1.83 21.62
C ALA A 149 4.20 -0.41 21.14
N ASP A 150 4.97 0.15 20.21
CA ASP A 150 4.76 1.47 19.61
C ASP A 150 3.80 1.44 18.39
N GLY A 151 3.30 0.26 18.03
CA GLY A 151 2.40 0.02 16.91
C GLY A 151 3.10 -0.20 15.56
N LYS A 152 4.44 -0.28 15.54
CA LYS A 152 5.18 -0.64 14.34
C LYS A 152 4.88 -2.09 13.95
N VAL A 153 4.61 -2.29 12.66
CA VAL A 153 4.26 -3.60 12.10
C VAL A 153 5.39 -4.13 11.23
N SER A 154 5.75 -5.40 11.40
CA SER A 154 6.74 -6.10 10.61
C SER A 154 6.33 -7.56 10.38
N GLY A 155 6.91 -8.22 9.37
CA GLY A 155 6.67 -9.66 9.15
C GLY A 155 7.29 -10.51 10.27
N TYR A 156 6.64 -11.62 10.60
CA TYR A 156 7.08 -12.55 11.63
C TYR A 156 7.20 -13.97 11.07
N ASP A 157 8.43 -14.47 10.95
CA ASP A 157 8.73 -15.78 10.36
C ASP A 157 8.59 -16.97 11.35
N GLY A 158 8.18 -16.69 12.60
CA GLY A 158 7.98 -17.71 13.63
C GLY A 158 6.62 -18.42 13.52
N ALA A 159 6.31 -19.26 14.51
CA ALA A 159 4.97 -19.81 14.68
C ALA A 159 4.16 -18.93 15.65
N MET A 160 2.82 -18.95 15.52
CA MET A 160 1.93 -18.29 16.47
C MET A 160 2.22 -18.82 17.89
N PRO A 161 2.52 -17.94 18.87
CA PRO A 161 2.73 -18.36 20.25
C PRO A 161 1.51 -19.13 20.78
N ASP A 162 1.75 -20.34 21.29
CA ASP A 162 0.72 -21.13 21.95
C ASP A 162 0.67 -20.75 23.43
N ILE A 163 -0.27 -19.88 23.77
CA ILE A 163 -0.46 -19.40 25.14
C ILE A 163 -1.65 -20.15 25.74
N PRO A 164 -1.41 -21.06 26.71
CA PRO A 164 -2.48 -21.79 27.34
C PRO A 164 -3.36 -20.82 28.14
N GLU A 165 -4.68 -21.05 28.09
CA GLU A 165 -5.61 -20.26 28.89
C GLU A 165 -5.36 -20.51 30.38
N PRO A 166 -5.24 -19.46 31.21
CA PRO A 166 -4.91 -19.61 32.62
C PRO A 166 -6.07 -20.22 33.42
N GLU A 167 -5.76 -21.16 34.31
CA GLU A 167 -6.71 -21.80 35.23
C GLU A 167 -7.12 -20.87 36.39
N ILE A 168 -7.86 -19.82 36.09
CA ILE A 168 -8.32 -18.82 37.07
C ILE A 168 -9.83 -18.98 37.28
N PRO A 169 -10.35 -18.93 38.52
CA PRO A 169 -11.80 -18.94 38.76
C PRO A 169 -12.52 -17.74 38.12
N VAL A 170 -13.75 -17.95 37.68
CA VAL A 170 -14.61 -16.86 37.18
C VAL A 170 -14.93 -15.90 38.33
N PRO A 171 -14.90 -14.57 38.13
CA PRO A 171 -15.24 -13.60 39.16
C PRO A 171 -16.66 -13.83 39.68
N TYR A 172 -16.80 -13.94 41.00
CA TYR A 172 -18.12 -14.07 41.62
C TYR A 172 -18.89 -12.76 41.54
N ASP A 173 -20.16 -12.82 41.14
CA ASP A 173 -21.04 -11.67 41.09
C ASP A 173 -22.35 -11.93 41.85
N ASN A 174 -22.45 -11.36 43.05
CA ASN A 174 -23.63 -11.50 43.91
C ASN A 174 -24.88 -10.78 43.36
N ARG A 175 -24.72 -9.93 42.34
CA ARG A 175 -25.81 -9.17 41.71
C ARG A 175 -26.39 -9.85 40.47
N GLY A 176 -25.71 -10.86 39.93
CA GLY A 176 -26.13 -11.52 38.68
C GLY A 176 -26.01 -10.64 37.43
N GLU A 177 -25.17 -9.61 37.46
CA GLU A 177 -24.84 -8.73 36.33
C GLU A 177 -23.83 -9.38 35.37
N LEU A 178 -22.91 -10.21 35.89
CA LEU A 178 -21.95 -10.94 35.07
C LEU A 178 -22.57 -12.22 34.51
N GLY A 179 -22.49 -12.38 33.19
CA GLY A 179 -22.90 -13.59 32.48
C GLY A 179 -21.75 -14.58 32.33
N GLU A 180 -21.64 -15.15 31.13
CA GLU A 180 -20.61 -16.14 30.78
C GLU A 180 -19.23 -15.49 30.61
N ARG A 181 -18.17 -16.21 31.01
CA ARG A 181 -16.78 -15.81 30.73
C ARG A 181 -16.41 -16.29 29.33
N VAL A 182 -15.99 -15.36 28.48
CA VAL A 182 -15.55 -15.63 27.11
C VAL A 182 -14.07 -15.98 27.04
N ALA A 183 -13.24 -15.27 27.81
CA ALA A 183 -11.80 -15.44 27.83
C ALA A 183 -11.18 -14.89 29.12
N VAL A 184 -9.96 -15.31 29.43
CA VAL A 184 -9.16 -14.78 30.53
C VAL A 184 -7.69 -14.66 30.12
N ALA A 185 -7.04 -13.59 30.58
CA ALA A 185 -5.61 -13.35 30.42
C ALA A 185 -5.00 -12.88 31.74
N VAL A 186 -3.68 -12.98 31.86
CA VAL A 186 -2.91 -12.45 33.00
C VAL A 186 -2.01 -11.33 32.51
N ALA A 187 -2.17 -10.16 33.10
CA ALA A 187 -1.32 -9.01 32.83
C ALA A 187 0.12 -9.23 33.33
N PRO A 188 1.11 -8.51 32.78
CA PRO A 188 2.49 -8.58 33.27
C PRO A 188 2.64 -8.29 34.77
N GLY A 189 1.75 -7.47 35.36
CA GLY A 189 1.70 -7.18 36.79
C GLY A 189 1.06 -8.28 37.66
N GLY A 190 0.53 -9.34 37.05
CA GLY A 190 -0.15 -10.45 37.71
C GLY A 190 -1.66 -10.27 37.87
N GLU A 191 -2.24 -9.16 37.41
CA GLU A 191 -3.69 -8.96 37.40
C GLU A 191 -4.37 -9.93 36.42
N SER A 192 -5.49 -10.53 36.83
CA SER A 192 -6.29 -11.33 35.90
C SER A 192 -7.33 -10.46 35.23
N VAL A 193 -7.40 -10.53 33.90
CA VAL A 193 -8.40 -9.82 33.09
C VAL A 193 -9.37 -10.85 32.54
N HIS A 194 -10.66 -10.68 32.85
CA HIS A 194 -11.72 -11.55 32.35
C HIS A 194 -12.56 -10.79 31.33
N LEU A 195 -12.74 -11.35 30.14
CA LEU A 195 -13.73 -10.89 29.18
C LEU A 195 -15.05 -11.61 29.47
N MET A 196 -16.06 -10.84 29.86
CA MET A 196 -17.37 -11.34 30.27
C MET A 196 -18.46 -10.85 29.33
N GLU A 197 -19.49 -11.67 29.09
CA GLU A 197 -20.75 -11.20 28.53
C GLU A 197 -21.64 -10.63 29.64
N ILE A 198 -22.37 -9.55 29.36
CA ILE A 198 -23.32 -8.97 30.32
C ILE A 198 -24.58 -9.82 30.34
N ALA A 199 -25.00 -10.25 31.54
CA ALA A 199 -26.28 -10.95 31.71
C ALA A 199 -27.44 -9.97 31.47
N ALA A 200 -28.22 -10.19 30.42
CA ALA A 200 -29.37 -9.35 30.07
C ALA A 200 -30.56 -9.44 31.05
N ALA A 201 -30.48 -10.30 32.07
CA ALA A 201 -31.60 -10.69 32.93
C ALA A 201 -31.37 -10.30 34.40
N GLY A 202 -31.34 -9.00 34.68
CA GLY A 202 -31.56 -8.51 36.04
C GLY A 202 -33.07 -8.48 36.35
N PRO A 203 -33.51 -8.83 37.59
CA PRO A 203 -34.93 -8.82 37.96
C PRO A 203 -35.60 -7.44 37.89
N ASP A 204 -34.83 -6.35 37.86
CA ASP A 204 -35.32 -4.97 37.70
C ASP A 204 -35.32 -4.46 36.25
N ALA A 205 -34.89 -5.29 35.29
CA ALA A 205 -34.96 -4.97 33.87
C ALA A 205 -36.41 -5.13 33.40
N GLY A 206 -37.22 -4.09 33.63
CA GLY A 206 -38.60 -4.01 33.15
C GLY A 206 -38.71 -4.42 31.67
N ILE A 207 -39.87 -4.96 31.32
CA ILE A 207 -40.28 -5.69 30.09
C ILE A 207 -40.11 -4.91 28.76
N TYR A 208 -39.28 -3.86 28.71
CA TYR A 208 -39.15 -2.94 27.58
C TYR A 208 -37.78 -2.85 26.91
N VAL A 209 -36.83 -3.75 27.20
CA VAL A 209 -35.61 -3.82 26.38
C VAL A 209 -35.81 -4.88 25.29
N ARG A 210 -36.36 -4.46 24.15
CA ARG A 210 -36.01 -5.11 22.87
C ARG A 210 -34.51 -4.89 22.68
N LEU A 211 -33.72 -5.80 23.26
CA LEU A 211 -32.28 -5.92 23.08
C LEU A 211 -32.05 -6.14 21.58
N SER A 212 -31.88 -5.05 20.86
CA SER A 212 -31.39 -5.05 19.50
C SER A 212 -29.96 -5.59 19.54
N GLU A 213 -29.78 -6.90 19.49
CA GLU A 213 -28.67 -7.56 18.80
C GLU A 213 -27.20 -7.19 19.20
N THR A 214 -26.94 -6.30 20.15
CA THR A 214 -25.60 -5.92 20.59
C THR A 214 -25.31 -6.64 21.89
N ILE A 215 -24.74 -7.84 21.77
CA ILE A 215 -24.06 -8.51 22.89
C ILE A 215 -23.06 -7.50 23.45
N SER A 216 -23.30 -7.05 24.68
CA SER A 216 -22.41 -6.12 25.36
C SER A 216 -21.39 -6.94 26.14
N ARG A 217 -20.10 -6.77 25.82
CA ARG A 217 -19.00 -7.39 26.55
C ARG A 217 -18.38 -6.38 27.50
N LEU A 218 -17.82 -6.86 28.59
CA LEU A 218 -17.04 -6.04 29.51
C LEU A 218 -15.78 -6.77 29.94
N PHE A 219 -14.75 -6.00 30.27
CA PHE A 219 -13.57 -6.49 30.97
C PHE A 219 -13.76 -6.33 32.48
N VAL A 220 -13.44 -7.38 33.23
CA VAL A 220 -13.28 -7.35 34.69
C VAL A 220 -11.79 -7.52 34.99
N VAL A 221 -11.16 -6.47 35.52
CA VAL A 221 -9.75 -6.53 35.94
C VAL A 221 -9.71 -6.79 37.44
N CYS A 222 -9.11 -7.90 37.83
CA CYS A 222 -8.98 -8.32 39.23
C CYS A 222 -7.54 -8.14 39.70
N THR A 223 -7.32 -7.28 40.70
CA THR A 223 -5.98 -7.05 41.29
C THR A 223 -5.64 -8.05 42.39
N THR A 224 -6.60 -8.87 42.81
CA THR A 224 -6.43 -9.94 43.81
C THR A 224 -6.93 -11.27 43.23
N PRO A 225 -6.39 -12.42 43.66
CA PRO A 225 -6.83 -13.73 43.18
C PRO A 225 -8.32 -13.99 43.40
N GLN A 226 -8.92 -13.39 44.43
CA GLN A 226 -10.35 -13.51 44.75
C GLN A 226 -11.22 -12.47 44.04
N CYS A 227 -10.64 -11.59 43.22
CA CYS A 227 -11.33 -10.51 42.50
C CYS A 227 -12.21 -9.59 43.38
N THR A 228 -11.78 -9.32 44.61
CA THR A 228 -12.56 -8.46 45.54
C THR A 228 -12.50 -6.98 45.16
N MET A 229 -11.40 -6.55 44.52
CA MET A 229 -11.24 -5.24 43.91
C MET A 229 -11.27 -5.39 42.38
N ARG A 230 -12.25 -4.75 41.74
CA ARG A 230 -12.48 -4.85 40.29
C ARG A 230 -12.68 -3.49 39.63
N SER A 231 -12.02 -3.26 38.50
CA SER A 231 -12.42 -2.22 37.54
C SER A 231 -13.22 -2.85 36.40
N ARG A 232 -14.16 -2.07 35.83
CA ARG A 232 -15.01 -2.51 34.72
C ARG A 232 -14.74 -1.60 33.52
N VAL A 233 -14.48 -2.20 32.37
CA VAL A 233 -14.36 -1.50 31.09
C VAL A 233 -15.41 -2.08 30.15
N VAL A 234 -16.42 -1.29 29.79
CA VAL A 234 -17.43 -1.69 28.82
C VAL A 234 -16.87 -1.47 27.44
N VAL A 235 -17.01 -2.46 26.57
CA VAL A 235 -16.56 -2.39 25.18
C VAL A 235 -17.69 -2.69 24.23
N GLU A 236 -17.72 -1.92 23.15
CA GLU A 236 -18.64 -2.12 22.04
C GLU A 236 -18.00 -3.09 21.04
N GLY A 237 -18.84 -3.81 20.30
CA GLY A 237 -18.41 -4.76 19.28
C GLY A 237 -18.66 -6.23 19.64
N ARG A 238 -18.86 -7.06 18.60
CA ARG A 238 -19.10 -8.51 18.74
C ARG A 238 -17.82 -9.35 18.60
N ASP A 239 -16.77 -8.76 18.05
CA ASP A 239 -15.48 -9.38 17.74
C ASP A 239 -14.41 -9.08 18.81
N VAL A 240 -14.84 -8.64 20.00
CA VAL A 240 -13.95 -8.42 21.14
C VAL A 240 -13.26 -9.73 21.51
N ARG A 241 -11.94 -9.74 21.51
CA ARG A 241 -11.09 -10.90 21.81
C ARG A 241 -9.98 -10.50 22.78
N LEU A 242 -9.59 -11.45 23.62
CA LEU A 242 -8.59 -11.32 24.68
C LEU A 242 -7.68 -12.55 24.64
N ARG A 243 -6.37 -12.35 24.78
CA ARG A 243 -5.36 -13.43 24.84
C ARG A 243 -4.22 -13.05 25.78
#